data_AF-A0A2N8ERE7-F1
#
_entry.id   AF-A0A2N8ERE7-F1
#
_cell.length_a   1.000
_cell.length_b   1.000
_cell.length_c   1.000
_cell.angle_alpha   90.00
_cell.angle_beta   90.00
_cell.angle_gamma   90.00
#
_symmetry.space_group_name_H-M   'P 1'
#
loop_
_entity.id
_entity.type
_entity.pdbx_description
1 polymer ?
#
loop_
_entity_poly.entity_id
_entity_poly.type
_entity_poly.pdbx_seq_one_letter_code
_entity_poly.pdbx_strand_id
1 'polypeptide(L)'
;MWQWPNYIQYRIELRKQSNAQRALDNKRPAETQENYENGALDFFSREDDDLFEWKRLIQTRYYRGKADSLLIQMPNTDDKAMYEKVEWDKDPKQPRYLTDEGLRVVRAAIREEQKHKREAVGYWFGIAVGVIGAITGLISAFR
;
A
#
# COMPACT_ATOMS: atom_id res chain seq x y z
N MET A 1 14.33 7.09 10.05
CA MET A 1 15.13 6.19 9.18
C MET A 1 14.38 6.08 7.85
N TRP A 2 14.93 6.63 6.76
CA TRP A 2 14.26 6.72 5.46
C TRP A 2 14.20 5.33 4.81
N GLN A 3 13.16 4.54 5.13
CA GLN A 3 12.97 3.24 4.50
C GLN A 3 12.30 3.44 3.15
N TRP A 4 13.08 3.30 2.08
CA TRP A 4 12.55 3.29 0.73
C TRP A 4 11.52 2.15 0.61
N PRO A 5 10.29 2.42 0.15
CA PRO A 5 9.25 1.41 0.04
C PRO A 5 9.63 0.36 -1.01
N ASN A 6 10.13 -0.78 -0.54
CA ASN A 6 10.54 -1.88 -1.41
C ASN A 6 9.29 -2.61 -1.94
N TYR A 7 8.93 -2.31 -3.19
CA TYR A 7 7.79 -2.93 -3.87
C TYR A 7 7.91 -4.46 -3.94
N ILE A 8 9.12 -5.00 -4.08
CA ILE A 8 9.35 -6.45 -4.16
C ILE A 8 9.01 -7.10 -2.82
N GLN A 9 9.52 -6.55 -1.71
CA GLN A 9 9.20 -7.04 -0.37
C GLN A 9 7.69 -6.99 -0.10
N TYR A 10 7.04 -5.87 -0.41
CA TYR A 10 5.59 -5.72 -0.30
C TYR A 10 4.82 -6.82 -1.06
N ARG A 11 5.24 -7.14 -2.29
CA ARG A 11 4.62 -8.19 -3.11
C ARG A 11 4.86 -9.58 -2.56
N ILE A 12 6.05 -9.86 -2.03
CA ILE A 12 6.37 -11.14 -1.38
C ILE A 12 5.51 -11.32 -0.13
N GLU A 13 5.41 -10.30 0.72
CA GLU A 13 4.59 -10.34 1.95
C GLU A 13 3.11 -10.55 1.64
N LEU A 14 2.56 -9.82 0.65
CA LEU A 14 1.19 -10.04 0.21
C LEU A 14 0.97 -11.44 -0.36
N ARG A 15 1.95 -12.01 -1.07
CA ARG A 15 1.85 -13.38 -1.57
C ARG A 15 1.86 -14.40 -0.44
N LYS A 16 2.71 -14.19 0.58
CA LYS A 16 2.74 -15.02 1.79
C LYS A 16 1.38 -14.99 2.50
N GLN A 17 0.81 -13.81 2.68
CA GLN A 17 -0.53 -13.65 3.27
C GLN A 17 -1.63 -14.28 2.41
N SER A 18 -1.60 -14.09 1.09
CA SER A 18 -2.57 -14.73 0.20
C SER A 18 -2.48 -16.26 0.23
N ASN A 19 -1.30 -16.82 0.42
CA ASN A 19 -1.15 -18.27 0.57
C ASN A 19 -1.66 -18.75 1.94
N ALA A 20 -1.42 -17.99 3.00
CA ALA A 20 -1.96 -18.27 4.34
C ALA A 20 -3.50 -18.25 4.33
N GLN A 21 -4.09 -17.23 3.71
CA GLN A 21 -5.54 -17.15 3.51
C GLN A 21 -6.10 -18.37 2.80
N ARG A 22 -5.51 -18.76 1.66
CA ARG A 22 -5.94 -19.96 0.92
C ARG A 22 -5.83 -21.22 1.77
N ALA A 23 -4.79 -21.33 2.60
CA ALA A 23 -4.62 -22.47 3.48
C ALA A 23 -5.67 -22.49 4.60
N LEU A 24 -6.09 -21.32 5.09
CA LEU A 24 -7.19 -21.19 6.05
C LEU A 24 -8.54 -21.51 5.38
N ASP A 25 -8.82 -20.93 4.22
CA ASP A 25 -10.05 -21.17 3.44
C ASP A 25 -10.26 -22.67 3.15
N ASN A 26 -9.17 -23.40 2.83
CA ASN A 26 -9.22 -24.85 2.62
C ASN A 26 -9.57 -25.65 3.89
N LYS A 27 -9.40 -25.07 5.08
CA LYS A 27 -9.73 -25.65 6.38
C LYS A 27 -11.06 -25.13 6.93
N ARG A 28 -11.83 -24.37 6.13
CA ARG A 28 -13.09 -23.79 6.57
C ARG A 28 -14.03 -24.87 7.14
N PRO A 29 -14.45 -24.77 8.41
CA PRO A 29 -15.39 -25.71 8.99
C PRO A 29 -16.76 -25.59 8.29
N ALA A 30 -17.47 -26.70 8.17
CA ALA A 30 -18.84 -26.68 7.70
C ALA A 30 -19.73 -25.93 8.70
N GLU A 31 -20.75 -25.22 8.20
CA GLU A 31 -21.74 -24.49 9.00
C GLU A 31 -22.75 -25.47 9.62
N THR A 32 -22.27 -26.34 10.52
CA THR A 32 -23.08 -27.32 11.26
C THR A 32 -23.18 -26.91 12.73
N GLN A 33 -24.24 -27.36 13.40
CA GLN A 33 -24.45 -27.08 14.82
C GLN A 33 -23.31 -27.60 15.70
N GLU A 34 -22.75 -28.77 15.38
CA GLU A 34 -21.58 -29.34 16.08
C GLU A 34 -20.35 -28.41 16.02
N ASN A 35 -20.08 -27.78 14.88
CA ASN A 35 -18.97 -26.85 14.70
C ASN A 35 -19.20 -25.48 15.35
N TYR A 36 -20.47 -25.15 15.62
CA TYR A 36 -20.82 -23.99 16.43
C TYR A 36 -20.58 -24.27 17.92
N GLU A 37 -21.05 -25.42 18.40
CA GLU A 37 -20.93 -25.83 19.80
C GLU A 37 -19.48 -26.10 20.23
N ASN A 38 -18.64 -26.63 19.33
CA ASN A 38 -17.23 -26.88 19.61
C ASN A 38 -16.32 -25.64 19.41
N GLY A 39 -16.87 -24.50 18.96
CA GLY A 39 -16.15 -23.25 18.75
C GLY A 39 -15.25 -23.20 17.50
N ALA A 40 -15.29 -24.20 16.61
CA ALA A 40 -14.47 -24.23 15.40
C ALA A 40 -14.76 -23.06 14.45
N LEU A 41 -16.04 -22.65 14.35
CA LEU A 41 -16.44 -21.49 13.54
C LEU A 41 -15.90 -20.16 14.12
N ASP A 42 -15.92 -20.01 15.44
CA ASP A 42 -15.38 -18.82 16.12
C ASP A 42 -13.86 -18.75 15.97
N PHE A 43 -13.16 -19.88 16.16
CA PHE A 43 -11.71 -19.95 15.92
C PHE A 43 -11.33 -19.60 14.49
N PHE A 44 -12.05 -20.15 13.50
CA PHE A 44 -11.85 -19.84 12.10
C PHE A 44 -12.06 -18.34 11.81
N SER A 45 -13.13 -17.75 12.34
CA SER A 45 -13.45 -16.33 12.12
C SER A 45 -12.36 -15.42 12.69
N ARG A 46 -11.88 -15.70 13.91
CA ARG A 46 -10.77 -14.94 14.51
C ARG A 46 -9.48 -15.05 13.70
N GLU A 47 -9.15 -16.24 13.20
CA GLU A 47 -7.94 -16.41 12.39
C GLU A 47 -8.07 -15.73 11.01
N ASP A 48 -9.28 -15.67 10.45
CA ASP A 48 -9.58 -14.91 9.23
C ASP A 48 -9.42 -13.40 9.45
N ASP A 49 -9.97 -12.88 10.55
CA ASP A 49 -9.84 -11.49 10.96
C ASP A 49 -8.36 -11.10 11.18
N ASP A 50 -7.60 -11.93 11.88
CA ASP A 50 -6.16 -11.74 12.09
C ASP A 50 -5.40 -11.62 10.74
N LEU A 51 -5.70 -12.50 9.78
CA LEU A 51 -5.08 -12.46 8.44
C LEU A 51 -5.48 -11.20 7.66
N PHE A 52 -6.74 -10.79 7.76
CA PHE A 52 -7.24 -9.55 7.17
C PHE A 52 -6.48 -8.33 7.71
N GLU A 53 -6.36 -8.21 9.03
CA GLU A 53 -5.68 -7.10 9.69
C GLU A 53 -4.19 -7.07 9.36
N TRP A 54 -3.53 -8.24 9.34
CA TRP A 54 -2.12 -8.35 8.93
C TRP A 54 -1.90 -7.83 7.51
N LYS A 55 -2.79 -8.19 6.58
CA LYS A 55 -2.75 -7.70 5.20
C LYS A 55 -2.92 -6.18 5.15
N ARG A 56 -3.81 -5.61 5.96
CA ARG A 56 -4.02 -4.15 6.07
C ARG A 56 -2.79 -3.41 6.59
N LEU A 57 -2.08 -3.97 7.57
CA LEU A 57 -0.84 -3.39 8.09
C LEU A 57 0.27 -3.39 7.03
N ILE A 58 0.44 -4.49 6.29
CA ILE A 58 1.42 -4.58 5.19
C ILE A 58 1.16 -3.48 4.15
N GLN A 59 -0.10 -3.31 3.75
CA GLN A 59 -0.50 -2.27 2.81
C GLN A 59 -0.25 -0.88 3.38
N THR A 60 -0.64 -0.62 4.63
CA THR A 60 -0.47 0.66 5.30
C THR A 60 1.00 1.07 5.36
N ARG A 61 1.88 0.15 5.75
CA ARG A 61 3.32 0.37 5.79
C ARG A 61 3.88 0.72 4.42
N TYR A 62 3.49 -0.03 3.38
CA TYR A 62 3.92 0.24 2.01
C TYR A 62 3.48 1.62 1.53
N TYR A 63 2.21 1.97 1.72
CA TYR A 63 1.67 3.26 1.28
C TYR A 63 2.21 4.44 2.08
N ARG A 64 2.47 4.26 3.39
CA ARG A 64 3.16 5.27 4.20
C ARG A 64 4.55 5.56 3.65
N GLY A 65 5.38 4.52 3.43
CA GLY A 65 6.71 4.71 2.84
C GLY A 65 6.65 5.32 1.44
N LYS A 66 5.60 5.02 0.66
CA LYS A 66 5.38 5.62 -0.66
C LYS A 66 4.99 7.09 -0.57
N ALA A 67 4.08 7.45 0.34
CA ALA A 67 3.72 8.83 0.61
C ALA A 67 4.95 9.63 1.07
N ASP A 68 5.74 9.09 2.00
CA ASP A 68 6.99 9.72 2.47
C ASP A 68 7.97 9.96 1.31
N SER A 69 8.17 8.98 0.43
CA SER A 69 9.04 9.13 -0.76
C SER A 69 8.56 10.18 -1.76
N LEU A 70 7.27 10.52 -1.71
CA LEU A 70 6.63 11.51 -2.57
C LEU A 70 6.35 12.83 -1.83
N LEU A 71 6.72 12.94 -0.55
CA LEU A 71 6.41 14.08 0.32
C LEU A 71 4.91 14.38 0.44
N ILE A 72 4.08 13.34 0.35
CA ILE A 72 2.63 13.45 0.48
C ILE A 72 2.24 13.33 1.95
N GLN A 73 1.39 14.23 2.42
CA GLN A 73 0.87 14.18 3.77
C GLN A 73 -0.10 12.99 3.94
N MET A 74 0.19 12.13 4.91
CA MET A 74 -0.72 11.06 5.32
C MET A 74 -1.92 11.64 6.07
N PRO A 75 -3.11 11.02 5.98
CA PRO A 75 -4.27 11.43 6.77
C PRO A 75 -3.97 11.34 8.27
N ASN A 76 -4.73 12.09 9.07
CA ASN A 76 -4.57 12.07 10.53
C ASN A 76 -4.79 10.64 11.06
N THR A 77 -3.86 10.14 11.86
CA THR A 77 -3.96 8.80 12.45
C THR A 77 -5.15 8.64 13.39
N ASP A 78 -5.65 9.73 13.97
CA ASP A 78 -6.81 9.76 14.87
C ASP A 78 -8.17 9.82 14.18
N ASP A 79 -8.19 9.98 12.86
CA ASP A 79 -9.42 9.90 12.09
C ASP A 79 -9.85 8.44 11.90
N LYS A 80 -10.97 8.06 12.53
CA LYS A 80 -11.55 6.71 12.44
C LYS A 80 -12.04 6.35 11.04
N ALA A 81 -12.37 7.33 10.20
CA ALA A 81 -12.74 7.05 8.81
C ALA A 81 -11.51 6.61 8.00
N MET A 82 -10.32 7.06 8.39
CA MET A 82 -9.07 6.84 7.65
C MET A 82 -8.24 5.70 8.24
N TYR A 83 -8.30 5.50 9.56
CA TYR A 83 -7.52 4.52 10.29
C TYR A 83 -8.38 3.71 11.25
N GLU A 84 -8.06 2.43 11.32
CA GLU A 84 -8.62 1.48 12.26
C GLU A 84 -7.51 0.88 13.11
N LYS A 85 -7.85 0.42 14.30
CA LYS A 85 -6.92 -0.22 15.23
C LYS A 85 -7.04 -1.72 15.07
N VAL A 86 -5.89 -2.37 15.13
CA VAL A 86 -5.81 -3.81 15.27
C VAL A 86 -6.30 -4.22 16.65
N GLU A 87 -7.22 -5.18 16.71
CA GLU A 87 -7.78 -5.73 17.96
C GLU A 87 -7.11 -7.06 18.33
N TRP A 88 -5.78 -7.12 18.29
CA TRP A 88 -5.06 -8.30 18.76
C TRP A 88 -4.91 -8.29 20.28
N ASP A 89 -5.42 -9.32 20.93
CA ASP A 89 -5.17 -9.61 22.36
C ASP A 89 -3.67 -9.83 22.67
N LYS A 90 -2.85 -10.06 21.64
CA LYS A 90 -1.46 -10.52 21.76
C LYS A 90 -0.39 -9.44 21.56
N ASP A 91 -0.73 -8.25 21.06
CA ASP A 91 0.26 -7.19 20.82
C ASP A 91 -0.11 -5.87 21.56
N PRO A 92 0.67 -5.47 22.58
CA PRO A 92 0.41 -4.24 23.34
C PRO A 92 0.54 -2.96 22.49
N LYS A 93 1.12 -3.02 21.28
CA LYS A 93 1.31 -1.85 20.41
C LYS A 93 0.07 -1.50 19.58
N GLN A 94 -0.91 -2.40 19.46
CA GLN A 94 -2.17 -2.23 18.70
C GLN A 94 -2.01 -1.27 17.50
N PRO A 95 -1.23 -1.67 16.49
CA PRO A 95 -0.87 -0.77 15.39
C PRO A 95 -2.13 -0.34 14.61
N ARG A 96 -2.13 0.89 14.08
CA ARG A 96 -3.22 1.38 13.24
C ARG A 96 -2.98 1.06 11.76
N TYR A 97 -4.00 0.56 11.07
CA TYR A 97 -3.99 0.36 9.62
C TYR A 97 -4.97 1.30 8.93
N LEU A 98 -4.72 1.58 7.65
CA LEU A 98 -5.62 2.35 6.81
C LEU A 98 -6.87 1.53 6.47
N THR A 99 -8.03 2.14 6.67
CA THR A 99 -9.32 1.63 6.18
C THR A 99 -9.34 1.61 4.64
N ASP A 100 -10.39 1.06 4.04
CA ASP A 100 -10.59 1.16 2.59
C ASP A 100 -10.66 2.61 2.09
N GLU A 101 -11.30 3.48 2.87
CA GLU A 101 -11.37 4.90 2.58
C GLU A 101 -10.00 5.56 2.68
N GLY A 102 -9.27 5.32 3.77
CA GLY A 102 -7.90 5.82 3.95
C GLY A 102 -6.96 5.37 2.83
N LEU A 103 -7.03 4.09 2.43
CA LEU A 103 -6.27 3.58 1.28
C LEU A 103 -6.65 4.26 -0.02
N ARG A 104 -7.94 4.51 -0.27
CA ARG A 104 -8.42 5.19 -1.47
C ARG A 104 -7.88 6.60 -1.55
N VAL A 105 -7.96 7.36 -0.46
CA VAL A 105 -7.47 8.74 -0.36
C VAL A 105 -5.96 8.79 -0.59
N VAL A 106 -5.18 7.98 0.13
CA VAL A 106 -3.72 7.95 0.00
C VAL A 106 -3.29 7.52 -1.41
N ARG A 107 -3.97 6.53 -2.02
CA ARG A 107 -3.69 6.11 -3.40
C ARG A 107 -3.98 7.21 -4.41
N ALA A 108 -5.06 7.99 -4.22
CA ALA A 108 -5.40 9.10 -5.09
C ALA A 108 -4.30 10.17 -5.06
N ALA A 109 -3.94 10.64 -3.86
CA ALA A 109 -2.86 11.62 -3.68
C ALA A 109 -1.53 11.14 -4.28
N ILE A 110 -1.16 9.86 -4.08
CA ILE A 110 0.04 9.27 -4.69
C ILE A 110 -0.01 9.30 -6.22
N ARG A 111 -1.17 9.01 -6.82
CA ARG A 111 -1.31 9.02 -8.29
C ARG A 111 -1.21 10.42 -8.86
N GLU A 112 -1.79 11.41 -8.19
CA GLU A 112 -1.73 12.83 -8.59
C GLU A 112 -0.30 13.34 -8.57
N GLU A 113 0.43 13.13 -7.48
CA GLU A 113 1.83 13.55 -7.36
C GLU A 113 2.72 12.86 -8.39
N GLN A 114 2.50 11.56 -8.64
CA GLN A 114 3.22 10.83 -9.69
C GLN A 114 2.87 11.32 -11.10
N LYS A 115 1.67 11.84 -11.32
CA LYS A 115 1.28 12.47 -12.60
C LYS A 115 2.05 13.79 -12.77
N HIS A 116 2.05 14.65 -11.76
CA HIS A 116 2.79 15.91 -11.78
C HIS A 116 4.29 15.72 -12.00
N LYS A 117 4.91 14.73 -11.34
CA LYS A 117 6.33 14.42 -11.58
C LYS A 117 6.62 13.98 -13.01
N ARG A 118 5.73 13.20 -13.64
CA ARG A 118 5.89 12.78 -15.05
C ARG A 118 5.75 13.96 -16.01
N GLU A 119 4.82 14.85 -15.76
CA GLU A 119 4.62 16.08 -16.55
C GLU A 119 5.86 16.99 -16.45
N ALA A 120 6.40 17.20 -15.25
CA ALA A 120 7.62 17.98 -15.05
C ALA A 120 8.83 17.36 -15.78
N VAL A 121 9.00 16.04 -15.72
CA VAL A 121 10.07 15.34 -16.44
C VAL A 121 9.91 15.50 -17.95
N GLY A 122 8.69 15.34 -18.49
CA GLY A 122 8.43 15.54 -19.92
C GLY A 122 8.74 16.95 -20.40
N TYR A 123 8.39 17.97 -19.60
CA TYR A 123 8.73 19.37 -19.87
C TYR A 123 10.25 19.58 -19.94
N TRP A 124 11.00 19.04 -18.98
CA TRP A 124 12.47 19.12 -18.97
C TRP A 124 13.12 18.38 -20.13
N PHE A 125 12.59 17.23 -20.54
CA PHE A 125 13.04 16.54 -21.75
C PHE A 125 12.82 17.38 -23.00
N GLY A 126 11.67 18.05 -23.13
CA GLY A 126 11.38 18.95 -24.24
C GLY A 126 12.39 20.10 -24.33
N ILE A 127 12.69 20.74 -23.20
CA ILE A 127 13.72 21.79 -23.13
C ILE A 127 15.08 21.24 -23.54
N ALA A 128 15.51 20.11 -22.98
CA ALA A 128 16.82 19.53 -23.26
C ALA A 128 17.00 19.19 -24.74
N VAL A 129 15.99 18.55 -25.35
CA VAL A 129 16.01 18.21 -26.78
C VAL A 129 15.99 19.47 -27.65
N GLY A 130 15.17 20.47 -27.30
CA GLY A 130 15.11 21.75 -28.01
C GLY A 130 16.45 22.50 -27.98
N VAL A 131 17.12 22.54 -26.83
CA VAL A 131 18.46 23.15 -26.69
C VAL A 131 19.50 22.40 -27.52
N ILE A 132 19.52 21.07 -27.45
CA ILE A 132 20.45 20.25 -28.25
C ILE A 132 20.22 20.51 -29.74
N GLY A 133 18.97 20.46 -30.21
CA GLY A 133 18.61 20.71 -31.60
C GLY A 133 19.00 22.11 -32.07
N ALA A 134 18.77 23.13 -31.24
CA ALA A 134 19.17 24.51 -31.55
C ALA A 134 20.69 24.64 -31.69
N ILE A 135 21.47 24.03 -30.79
CA ILE A 135 22.95 24.02 -30.85
C ILE A 135 23.43 23.31 -32.11
N THR A 136 22.88 22.13 -32.43
CA THR A 136 23.25 21.38 -33.64
C THR A 136 22.93 22.16 -34.91
N GLY A 137 21.75 22.79 -34.98
CA GLY A 137 21.36 23.64 -36.09
C GLY A 137 22.29 24.85 -36.24
N LEU A 138 22.68 25.48 -35.14
CA LEU A 138 23.64 26.59 -35.15
C LEU A 138 25.00 26.16 -35.69
N ILE A 139 25.56 25.05 -35.19
CA ILE A 139 26.85 24.50 -35.65
C ILE A 139 26.79 24.16 -37.14
N SER A 140 25.68 23.59 -37.61
CA SER A 140 25.48 23.26 -39.02
C SER A 140 25.36 24.49 -39.92
N ALA A 141 24.85 25.61 -39.42
CA ALA A 141 24.71 26.84 -40.20
C ALA A 141 26.02 27.63 -40.34
N PHE A 142 26.96 27.44 -39.40
CA PHE A 142 28.27 28.11 -39.39
C PHE A 142 29.41 27.25 -39.97
N ARG A 143 29.09 26.12 -40.60
CA ARG A 143 30.03 25.22 -41.27
C ARG A 143 29.70 25.12 -42.75
#